data_AF-A0ABC9UHL8-F1
#
_entry.id   AF-A0ABC9UHL8-F1
#
_cell.length_a   1.000
_cell.length_b   1.000
_cell.length_c   1.000
_cell.angle_alpha   90.00
_cell.angle_beta   90.00
_cell.angle_gamma   90.00
#
_symmetry.space_group_name_H-M   'P 1'
#
loop_
_entity.id
_entity.type
_entity.pdbx_description
1 polymer ?
#
loop_
_entity_poly.entity_id
_entity_poly.type
_entity_poly.pdbx_seq_one_letter_code
_entity_poly.pdbx_strand_id
1 'polypeptide(L)'
;MSTLNTLLSACQTEQAPLLAATRERVAQWDSWLQPLSEQSFAGEDPGYDDDFQQIREEINKLSGANTELICLHAEKILTTVAKDIRVATWYCWAKLHREGEQGLAEGLELLAGLLERFGSQLHPQRDRSRKAALEWLAGSRMTDSLSLYPEVVREEAMRTTGALLLIAGLTENDPDETRPELNTLYGALESRLQKAGGVDAVVPQNASTSETPLVVSQSDVPAIGRITSGQDLLAQARTLTEYLREQPDGWLSAHHLMKSLRHDTLRAIPAPDAQGRTRIEPPRADQRALLKRLYLQQNWAEMLETADSTFSRGANHLWLDLQWYIHQALTKSGQDTLADIIAADLKGLLTRLAGLETLAFSDGTPFADEVTLNWIQQSVLDTTGGWDNDTPSAPATAGNDDILALEPEAVALADSEGPDAALGWLQTRPGMTTDRQKWLLRLLMGRIAEQYGKNDLAVHLFAELGERAREVTLSDWEPELMFEVQARHLKLLRLKAGRSEAEKARLTPVMDQLLAGLIAVDPARAAVLCG
;
A
#
# COMPACT_ATOMS: atom_id res chain seq x y z
N MET A 1 -5.18 5.36 -28.92
CA MET A 1 -5.66 6.70 -28.53
C MET A 1 -6.31 6.70 -27.14
N SER A 2 -7.30 5.85 -26.84
CA SER A 2 -7.96 5.83 -25.52
C SER A 2 -7.00 5.59 -24.35
N THR A 3 -6.14 4.57 -24.44
CA THR A 3 -5.14 4.20 -23.42
C THR A 3 -4.04 5.25 -23.22
N LEU A 4 -3.57 5.89 -24.29
CA LEU A 4 -2.58 6.97 -24.21
C LEU A 4 -3.17 8.23 -23.56
N ASN A 5 -4.44 8.54 -23.83
CA ASN A 5 -5.15 9.62 -23.15
C ASN A 5 -5.33 9.32 -21.66
N THR A 6 -5.55 8.05 -21.29
CA THR A 6 -5.56 7.63 -19.88
C THR A 6 -4.20 7.85 -19.22
N LEU A 7 -3.10 7.49 -19.89
CA LEU A 7 -1.74 7.72 -19.39
C LEU A 7 -1.43 9.23 -19.23
N LEU A 8 -1.83 10.05 -20.20
CA LEU A 8 -1.73 11.51 -20.13
C LEU A 8 -2.55 12.08 -18.96
N SER A 9 -3.79 11.61 -18.79
CA SER A 9 -4.64 12.01 -17.66
C SER A 9 -4.05 11.59 -16.33
N ALA A 10 -3.42 10.42 -16.24
CA ALA A 10 -2.74 9.95 -15.04
C ALA A 10 -1.52 10.82 -14.69
N CYS A 11 -0.88 11.44 -15.68
CA CYS A 11 0.19 12.41 -15.49
C CYS A 11 -0.30 13.81 -15.05
N GLN A 12 -1.62 14.07 -15.08
CA GLN A 12 -2.26 15.35 -14.74
C GLN A 12 -1.66 16.55 -15.49
N THR A 13 -1.34 16.39 -16.77
CA THR A 13 -0.75 17.46 -17.59
C THR A 13 -1.56 17.68 -18.87
N GLU A 14 -1.53 18.92 -19.36
CA GLU A 14 -2.11 19.27 -20.65
C GLU A 14 -1.19 18.82 -21.80
N GLN A 15 -1.80 18.40 -22.91
CA GLN A 15 -1.09 17.85 -24.06
C GLN A 15 -0.16 18.86 -24.75
N ALA A 16 -0.64 20.09 -24.98
CA ALA A 16 0.10 21.12 -25.71
C ALA A 16 1.43 21.55 -25.04
N PRO A 17 1.45 21.93 -23.74
CA PRO A 17 2.71 22.29 -23.08
C PRO A 17 3.66 21.10 -22.95
N LEU A 18 3.13 19.88 -22.75
CA LEU A 18 3.95 18.68 -22.66
C LEU A 18 4.67 18.38 -23.99
N LEU A 19 3.98 18.51 -25.12
CA LEU A 19 4.59 18.34 -26.44
C LEU A 19 5.65 19.41 -26.73
N ALA A 20 5.43 20.67 -26.34
CA ALA A 20 6.42 21.73 -26.48
C ALA A 20 7.70 21.41 -25.70
N ALA A 21 7.57 21.06 -24.41
CA ALA A 21 8.71 20.68 -23.58
C ALA A 21 9.41 19.40 -24.09
N THR A 22 8.66 18.46 -24.65
CA THR A 22 9.23 17.26 -25.27
C THR A 22 10.08 17.60 -26.48
N ARG A 23 9.62 18.49 -27.37
CA ARG A 23 10.41 18.93 -28.53
C ARG A 23 11.69 19.66 -28.12
N GLU A 24 11.66 20.45 -27.06
CA GLU A 24 12.88 21.07 -26.51
C GLU A 24 13.90 20.03 -26.03
N ARG A 25 13.44 18.94 -25.40
CA ARG A 25 14.33 17.83 -25.00
C ARG A 25 14.82 17.01 -26.18
N VAL A 26 13.97 16.75 -27.17
CA VAL A 26 14.37 16.12 -28.44
C VAL A 26 15.48 16.93 -29.12
N ALA A 27 15.43 18.26 -29.04
CA ALA A 27 16.48 19.12 -29.58
C ALA A 27 17.85 18.94 -28.89
N GLN A 28 17.90 18.41 -27.65
CA GLN A 28 19.16 18.11 -26.96
C GLN A 28 19.90 16.91 -27.59
N TRP A 29 19.19 16.07 -28.34
CA TRP A 29 19.76 14.95 -29.09
C TRP A 29 20.32 15.33 -30.46
N ASP A 30 20.49 16.63 -30.76
CA ASP A 30 20.87 17.11 -32.09
C ASP A 30 22.14 16.42 -32.65
N SER A 31 23.13 16.13 -31.81
CA SER A 31 24.35 15.41 -32.21
C SER A 31 24.08 14.01 -32.77
N TRP A 32 23.05 13.32 -32.29
CA TRP A 32 22.62 12.00 -32.78
C TRP A 32 21.62 12.11 -33.94
N LEU A 33 21.05 13.29 -34.15
CA LEU A 33 20.01 13.57 -35.14
C LEU A 33 20.57 14.29 -36.39
N GLN A 34 21.89 14.46 -36.48
CA GLN A 34 22.53 14.94 -37.70
C GLN A 34 22.42 13.89 -38.82
N PRO A 35 22.21 14.31 -40.08
CA PRO A 35 22.27 13.43 -41.25
C PRO A 35 23.64 12.77 -41.38
N LEU A 36 23.68 11.52 -41.84
CA LEU A 36 24.96 10.79 -41.97
C LEU A 36 25.78 11.24 -43.18
N SER A 37 25.11 11.58 -44.28
CA SER A 37 25.74 12.18 -45.46
C SER A 37 24.71 12.92 -46.31
N GLU A 38 25.17 13.79 -47.21
CA GLU A 38 24.30 14.49 -48.16
C GLU A 38 23.61 13.54 -49.17
N GLN A 39 24.21 12.37 -49.42
CA GLN A 39 23.75 11.40 -50.42
C GLN A 39 22.92 10.27 -49.82
N SER A 40 23.18 9.94 -48.55
CA SER A 40 22.43 8.96 -47.76
C SER A 40 22.11 9.56 -46.40
N PHE A 41 20.96 10.23 -46.34
CA PHE A 41 20.52 11.02 -45.18
C PHE A 41 20.42 10.14 -43.92
N ALA A 42 19.85 8.94 -44.07
CA ALA A 42 19.68 7.95 -43.00
C ALA A 42 20.71 6.81 -43.02
N GLY A 43 21.68 6.81 -43.93
CA GLY A 43 22.69 5.73 -44.04
C GLY A 43 22.18 4.46 -44.71
N GLU A 44 22.96 3.39 -44.61
CA GLU A 44 22.65 2.07 -45.17
C GLU A 44 21.98 1.14 -44.14
N ASP A 45 21.30 0.07 -44.57
CA ASP A 45 20.69 -0.87 -43.62
C ASP A 45 21.79 -1.54 -42.77
N PRO A 46 21.78 -1.39 -41.43
CA PRO A 46 22.85 -1.93 -40.58
C PRO A 46 22.74 -3.45 -40.40
N GLY A 47 21.82 -4.14 -41.08
CA GLY A 47 21.57 -5.56 -40.90
C GLY A 47 22.77 -6.49 -41.11
N TYR A 48 23.84 -6.06 -41.76
CA TYR A 48 25.11 -6.82 -41.91
C TYR A 48 26.29 -6.21 -41.13
N ASP A 49 26.07 -5.13 -40.41
CA ASP A 49 27.09 -4.47 -39.60
C ASP A 49 27.42 -5.31 -38.35
N ASP A 50 28.71 -5.41 -38.02
CA ASP A 50 29.19 -6.23 -36.90
C ASP A 50 28.65 -5.73 -35.54
N ASP A 51 28.58 -4.41 -35.34
CA ASP A 51 28.06 -3.83 -34.11
C ASP A 51 26.56 -4.10 -34.01
N PHE A 52 25.82 -4.05 -35.13
CA PHE A 52 24.39 -4.38 -35.16
C PHE A 52 24.14 -5.85 -34.79
N GLN A 53 24.94 -6.78 -35.31
CA GLN A 53 24.84 -8.19 -34.97
C GLN A 53 25.14 -8.44 -33.50
N GLN A 54 26.15 -7.77 -32.94
CA GLN A 54 26.47 -7.86 -31.51
C GLN A 54 25.32 -7.35 -30.63
N ILE A 55 24.72 -6.20 -30.95
CA ILE A 55 23.52 -5.72 -30.23
C ILE A 55 22.40 -6.77 -30.31
N ARG A 56 22.16 -7.31 -31.51
CA ARG A 56 21.10 -8.30 -31.72
C ARG A 56 21.35 -9.58 -30.92
N GLU A 57 22.59 -10.03 -30.82
CA GLU A 57 22.96 -11.19 -29.98
C GLU A 57 22.66 -10.91 -28.50
N GLU A 58 23.08 -9.76 -27.97
CA GLU A 58 22.79 -9.36 -26.59
C GLU A 58 21.28 -9.26 -26.32
N ILE A 59 20.53 -8.66 -27.25
CA ILE A 59 19.07 -8.52 -27.17
C ILE A 59 18.35 -9.86 -27.26
N ASN A 60 18.97 -10.93 -27.77
CA ASN A 60 18.35 -12.26 -27.80
C ASN A 60 18.73 -13.14 -26.61
N LYS A 61 19.66 -12.71 -25.74
CA LYS A 61 19.99 -13.45 -24.51
C LYS A 61 18.80 -13.47 -23.55
N LEU A 62 18.60 -14.60 -22.87
CA LEU A 62 17.56 -14.79 -21.85
C LEU A 62 17.94 -14.15 -20.50
N SER A 63 19.23 -14.03 -20.20
CA SER A 63 19.77 -13.38 -19.01
C SER A 63 21.20 -12.88 -19.24
N GLY A 64 21.66 -11.94 -18.42
CA GLY A 64 23.05 -11.45 -18.47
C GLY A 64 23.42 -10.70 -19.76
N ALA A 65 22.47 -10.00 -20.38
CA ALA A 65 22.74 -9.16 -21.54
C ALA A 65 23.63 -7.97 -21.14
N ASN A 66 24.63 -7.66 -21.96
CA ASN A 66 25.52 -6.53 -21.73
C ASN A 66 24.87 -5.24 -22.26
N THR A 67 24.17 -4.53 -21.38
CA THR A 67 23.44 -3.30 -21.72
C THR A 67 24.36 -2.11 -22.01
N GLU A 68 25.57 -2.08 -21.43
CA GLU A 68 26.59 -1.08 -21.73
C GLU A 68 27.09 -1.22 -23.18
N LEU A 69 27.36 -2.45 -23.60
CA LEU A 69 27.74 -2.77 -24.98
C LEU A 69 26.64 -2.39 -25.97
N ILE A 70 25.37 -2.65 -25.63
CA ILE A 70 24.23 -2.22 -26.46
C ILE A 70 24.21 -0.69 -26.61
N CYS A 71 24.37 0.07 -25.52
CA CYS A 71 24.39 1.53 -25.58
C CYS A 71 25.54 2.05 -26.45
N LEU A 72 26.76 1.52 -26.27
CA LEU A 72 27.95 1.91 -27.01
C LEU A 72 27.79 1.67 -28.52
N HIS A 73 27.35 0.48 -28.90
CA HIS A 73 27.17 0.15 -30.31
C HIS A 73 25.98 0.87 -30.93
N ALA A 74 24.90 1.07 -30.18
CA ALA A 74 23.75 1.85 -30.67
C ALA A 74 24.16 3.30 -30.98
N GLU A 75 24.98 3.92 -30.12
CA GLU A 75 25.56 5.24 -30.38
C GLU A 75 26.37 5.26 -31.67
N LYS A 76 27.32 4.33 -31.81
CA LYS A 76 28.17 4.23 -32.99
C LYS A 76 27.33 4.05 -34.26
N ILE A 77 26.38 3.11 -34.26
CA ILE A 77 25.54 2.85 -35.43
C ILE A 77 24.69 4.08 -35.77
N LEU A 78 23.98 4.65 -34.80
CA LEU A 78 23.08 5.78 -35.02
C LEU A 78 23.81 7.05 -35.43
N THR A 79 25.08 7.22 -35.07
CA THR A 79 25.88 8.41 -35.42
C THR A 79 26.75 8.25 -36.67
N THR A 80 27.10 7.01 -37.07
CA THR A 80 28.05 6.81 -38.18
C THR A 80 27.59 5.86 -39.29
N VAL A 81 26.63 4.95 -39.03
CA VAL A 81 26.28 3.87 -39.98
C VAL A 81 24.87 4.03 -40.53
N ALA A 82 23.86 4.08 -39.63
CA ALA A 82 22.45 4.04 -40.02
C ALA A 82 21.54 4.67 -38.98
N LYS A 83 20.53 5.41 -39.44
CA LYS A 83 19.39 5.83 -38.62
C LYS A 83 18.33 4.73 -38.65
N ASP A 84 18.31 3.90 -37.61
CA ASP A 84 17.52 2.67 -37.57
C ASP A 84 16.62 2.57 -36.33
N ILE A 85 15.33 2.26 -36.55
CA ILE A 85 14.30 2.14 -35.52
C ILE A 85 14.61 0.97 -34.58
N ARG A 86 15.10 -0.17 -35.09
CA ARG A 86 15.42 -1.34 -34.26
C ARG A 86 16.52 -0.99 -33.27
N VAL A 87 17.56 -0.31 -33.75
CA VAL A 87 18.68 0.13 -32.90
C VAL A 87 18.19 1.11 -31.84
N ALA A 88 17.34 2.07 -32.22
CA ALA A 88 16.77 3.03 -31.28
C ALA A 88 15.86 2.37 -30.21
N THR A 89 15.05 1.36 -30.58
CA THR A 89 14.19 0.66 -29.61
C THR A 89 14.99 -0.25 -28.68
N TRP A 90 16.06 -0.89 -29.18
CA TRP A 90 17.01 -1.62 -28.33
C TRP A 90 17.80 -0.69 -27.40
N TYR A 91 18.15 0.50 -27.87
CA TYR A 91 18.77 1.54 -27.05
C TYR A 91 17.87 1.98 -25.91
N CYS A 92 16.56 2.18 -26.15
CA CYS A 92 15.57 2.48 -25.11
C CYS A 92 15.59 1.41 -24.00
N TRP A 93 15.61 0.13 -24.39
CA TRP A 93 15.65 -0.99 -23.44
C TRP A 93 16.97 -1.03 -22.66
N ALA A 94 18.11 -0.84 -23.32
CA ALA A 94 19.40 -0.83 -22.66
C ALA A 94 19.54 0.34 -21.67
N LYS A 95 19.06 1.54 -22.05
CA LYS A 95 19.05 2.72 -21.17
C LYS A 95 18.12 2.54 -19.98
N LEU A 96 16.96 1.92 -20.14
CA LEU A 96 16.10 1.54 -19.02
C LEU A 96 16.86 0.68 -17.99
N HIS A 97 17.65 -0.29 -18.45
CA HIS A 97 18.40 -1.16 -17.55
C HIS A 97 19.61 -0.50 -16.89
N ARG A 98 20.15 0.57 -17.47
CA ARG A 98 21.33 1.26 -16.93
C ARG A 98 20.98 2.43 -16.04
N GLU A 99 19.91 3.14 -16.38
CA GLU A 99 19.59 4.47 -15.83
C GLU A 99 18.10 4.57 -15.42
N GLY A 100 17.37 3.45 -15.42
CA GLY A 100 15.97 3.41 -15.00
C GLY A 100 15.04 4.26 -15.88
N GLU A 101 14.08 4.92 -15.22
CA GLU A 101 13.06 5.74 -15.90
C GLU A 101 13.64 6.92 -16.69
N GLN A 102 14.70 7.54 -16.17
CA GLN A 102 15.39 8.61 -16.88
C GLN A 102 15.94 8.09 -18.22
N GLY A 103 16.60 6.94 -18.18
CA GLY A 103 17.14 6.31 -19.39
C GLY A 103 16.07 5.95 -20.41
N LEU A 104 14.90 5.47 -19.95
CA LEU A 104 13.77 5.19 -20.83
C LEU A 104 13.24 6.46 -21.51
N ALA A 105 13.03 7.52 -20.73
CA ALA A 105 12.55 8.80 -21.24
C ALA A 105 13.50 9.37 -22.30
N GLU A 106 14.80 9.36 -22.00
CA GLU A 106 15.86 9.78 -22.91
C GLU A 106 15.90 8.97 -24.21
N GLY A 107 15.80 7.64 -24.11
CA GLY A 107 15.76 6.77 -25.29
C GLY A 107 14.54 7.03 -26.17
N LEU A 108 13.37 7.25 -25.57
CA LEU A 108 12.14 7.56 -26.30
C LEU A 108 12.16 8.96 -26.93
N GLU A 109 12.79 9.94 -26.28
CA GLU A 109 13.03 11.27 -26.85
C GLU A 109 13.94 11.16 -28.09
N LEU A 110 15.01 10.38 -28.03
CA LEU A 110 15.85 10.10 -29.21
C LEU A 110 15.05 9.42 -30.34
N LEU A 111 14.25 8.40 -30.02
CA LEU A 111 13.40 7.72 -31.00
C LEU A 111 12.40 8.67 -31.66
N ALA A 112 11.77 9.55 -30.87
CA ALA A 112 10.84 10.55 -31.38
C ALA A 112 11.56 11.53 -32.34
N GLY A 113 12.76 11.99 -31.98
CA GLY A 113 13.59 12.85 -32.83
C GLY A 113 14.00 12.18 -34.14
N LEU A 114 14.35 10.89 -34.10
CA LEU A 114 14.65 10.11 -35.30
C LEU A 114 13.43 10.03 -36.23
N LEU A 115 12.26 9.70 -35.67
CA LEU A 115 11.01 9.62 -36.44
C LEU A 115 10.62 10.98 -37.05
N GLU A 116 10.76 12.07 -36.29
CA GLU A 116 10.42 13.42 -36.74
C GLU A 116 11.35 13.91 -37.87
N ARG A 117 12.67 13.67 -37.76
CA ARG A 117 13.63 14.18 -38.76
C ARG A 117 13.78 13.31 -40.01
N PHE A 118 13.77 11.99 -39.84
CA PHE A 118 14.09 11.06 -40.93
C PHE A 118 12.85 10.37 -41.52
N GLY A 119 11.74 10.30 -40.78
CA GLY A 119 10.46 9.79 -41.29
C GLY A 119 10.59 8.43 -41.98
N SER A 120 10.12 8.35 -43.24
CA SER A 120 10.16 7.14 -44.06
C SER A 120 11.57 6.70 -44.48
N GLN A 121 12.59 7.55 -44.34
CA GLN A 121 13.98 7.21 -44.68
C GLN A 121 14.66 6.35 -43.60
N LEU A 122 14.11 6.29 -42.38
CA LEU A 122 14.65 5.42 -41.32
C LEU A 122 14.63 3.96 -41.74
N HIS A 123 15.67 3.24 -41.34
CA HIS A 123 15.70 1.80 -41.46
C HIS A 123 14.89 1.14 -40.32
N PRO A 124 14.27 -0.02 -40.55
CA PRO A 124 14.09 -0.66 -41.85
C PRO A 124 13.12 0.14 -42.75
N GLN A 125 13.34 0.15 -44.07
CA GLN A 125 12.48 0.93 -44.98
C GLN A 125 11.11 0.29 -45.27
N ARG A 126 10.93 -1.00 -44.98
CA ARG A 126 9.66 -1.70 -45.23
C ARG A 126 8.66 -1.43 -44.11
N ASP A 127 7.46 -0.97 -44.45
CA ASP A 127 6.42 -0.57 -43.47
C ASP A 127 6.12 -1.64 -42.41
N ARG A 128 5.94 -2.91 -42.81
CA ARG A 128 5.71 -4.01 -41.86
C ARG A 128 6.88 -4.20 -40.89
N SER A 129 8.10 -4.00 -41.35
CA SER A 129 9.29 -4.11 -40.50
C SER A 129 9.45 -2.91 -39.57
N ARG A 130 9.04 -1.71 -40.02
CA ARG A 130 8.99 -0.49 -39.18
C ARG A 130 7.98 -0.65 -38.05
N LYS A 131 6.77 -1.09 -38.40
CA LYS A 131 5.71 -1.42 -37.44
C LYS A 131 6.23 -2.40 -36.38
N ALA A 132 6.79 -3.53 -36.81
CA ALA A 132 7.34 -4.54 -35.89
C ALA A 132 8.48 -4.01 -35.01
N ALA A 133 9.34 -3.12 -35.53
CA ALA A 133 10.43 -2.53 -34.76
C ALA A 133 9.92 -1.59 -33.66
N LEU A 134 8.87 -0.81 -33.92
CA LEU A 134 8.22 0.04 -32.92
C LEU A 134 7.42 -0.79 -31.90
N GLU A 135 6.63 -1.77 -32.37
CA GLU A 135 5.85 -2.67 -31.52
C GLU A 135 6.70 -3.55 -30.61
N TRP A 136 7.99 -3.73 -30.92
CA TRP A 136 8.92 -4.39 -30.03
C TRP A 136 8.97 -3.74 -28.63
N LEU A 137 8.79 -2.40 -28.53
CA LEU A 137 8.67 -1.69 -27.25
C LEU A 137 7.42 -2.09 -26.46
N ALA A 138 6.39 -2.62 -27.11
CA ALA A 138 5.17 -3.12 -26.48
C ALA A 138 5.21 -4.65 -26.24
N GLY A 139 6.33 -5.31 -26.56
CA GLY A 139 6.55 -6.74 -26.35
C GLY A 139 6.92 -7.08 -24.89
N SER A 140 6.81 -8.38 -24.56
CA SER A 140 7.03 -8.88 -23.19
C SER A 140 8.38 -8.49 -22.61
N ARG A 141 9.47 -8.55 -23.39
CA ARG A 141 10.81 -8.20 -22.92
C ARG A 141 10.89 -6.78 -22.34
N MET A 142 10.21 -5.82 -22.97
CA MET A 142 10.14 -4.46 -22.47
C MET A 142 9.22 -4.38 -21.24
N THR A 143 8.00 -4.91 -21.32
CA THR A 143 7.03 -4.83 -20.21
C THR A 143 7.52 -5.54 -18.95
N ASP A 144 8.19 -6.67 -19.09
CA ASP A 144 8.80 -7.42 -18.00
C ASP A 144 9.95 -6.61 -17.38
N SER A 145 10.76 -5.94 -18.21
CA SER A 145 11.82 -5.05 -17.72
C SER A 145 11.25 -3.86 -16.95
N LEU A 146 10.17 -3.24 -17.44
CA LEU A 146 9.48 -2.16 -16.73
C LEU A 146 8.97 -2.61 -15.35
N SER A 147 8.58 -3.88 -15.20
CA SER A 147 8.14 -4.40 -13.90
C SER A 147 9.26 -4.47 -12.85
N LEU A 148 10.53 -4.52 -13.28
CA LEU A 148 11.71 -4.50 -12.39
C LEU A 148 11.98 -3.12 -11.82
N TYR A 149 11.43 -2.07 -12.44
CA TYR A 149 11.54 -0.67 -12.00
C TYR A 149 10.15 -0.22 -11.52
N PRO A 150 9.69 -0.56 -10.30
CA PRO A 150 8.35 -0.17 -9.85
C PRO A 150 8.22 1.32 -9.53
N GLU A 151 9.33 2.06 -9.49
CA GLU A 151 9.34 3.51 -9.25
C GLU A 151 8.89 4.26 -10.49
N VAL A 152 8.05 5.26 -10.28
CA VAL A 152 7.68 6.22 -11.32
C VAL A 152 7.89 7.61 -10.75
N VAL A 153 8.98 8.25 -11.16
CA VAL A 153 9.23 9.65 -10.83
C VAL A 153 8.41 10.51 -11.79
N ARG A 154 7.74 11.53 -11.26
CA ARG A 154 6.78 12.36 -12.01
C ARG A 154 7.37 12.95 -13.29
N GLU A 155 8.56 13.53 -13.17
CA GLU A 155 9.21 14.22 -14.27
C GLU A 155 9.51 13.24 -15.41
N GLU A 156 10.08 12.09 -15.11
CA GLU A 156 10.42 11.02 -16.03
C GLU A 156 9.17 10.38 -16.64
N ALA A 157 8.09 10.22 -15.87
CA ALA A 157 6.80 9.75 -16.36
C ALA A 157 6.18 10.73 -17.35
N MET A 158 6.27 12.04 -17.06
CA MET A 158 5.84 13.10 -17.98
C MET A 158 6.70 13.09 -19.24
N ARG A 159 8.03 12.99 -19.12
CA ARG A 159 8.95 12.91 -20.26
C ARG A 159 8.64 11.71 -21.15
N THR A 160 8.50 10.53 -20.56
CA THR A 160 8.12 9.29 -21.24
C THR A 160 6.78 9.44 -21.96
N THR A 161 5.76 9.97 -21.27
CA THR A 161 4.43 10.18 -21.85
C THR A 161 4.46 11.21 -22.98
N GLY A 162 5.23 12.28 -22.84
CA GLY A 162 5.42 13.31 -23.85
C GLY A 162 6.10 12.78 -25.11
N ALA A 163 7.15 11.97 -24.95
CA ALA A 163 7.81 11.30 -26.07
C ALA A 163 6.87 10.33 -26.79
N LEU A 164 6.09 9.52 -26.05
CA LEU A 164 5.10 8.62 -26.62
C LEU A 164 3.96 9.36 -27.34
N LEU A 165 3.52 10.52 -26.83
CA LEU A 165 2.56 11.39 -27.50
C LEU A 165 3.10 11.95 -28.81
N LEU A 166 4.37 12.36 -28.83
CA LEU A 166 5.02 12.83 -30.05
C LEU A 166 5.12 11.69 -31.09
N ILE A 167 5.56 10.49 -30.66
CA ILE A 167 5.61 9.30 -31.53
C ILE A 167 4.23 8.92 -32.07
N ALA A 168 3.18 8.98 -31.23
CA ALA A 168 1.81 8.72 -31.65
C ALA A 168 1.33 9.72 -32.70
N GLY A 169 1.62 11.01 -32.53
CA GLY A 169 1.28 12.04 -33.52
C GLY A 169 2.03 11.89 -34.84
N LEU A 170 3.30 11.43 -34.80
CA LEU A 170 4.11 11.19 -36.01
C LEU A 170 3.64 9.97 -36.80
N THR A 171 2.97 9.02 -36.17
CA THR A 171 2.48 7.76 -36.78
C THR A 171 0.96 7.77 -37.01
N GLU A 172 0.25 8.84 -36.62
CA GLU A 172 -1.21 8.92 -36.70
C GLU A 172 -1.73 8.82 -38.15
N ASN A 173 -0.99 9.40 -39.11
CA ASN A 173 -1.36 9.39 -40.52
C ASN A 173 -0.99 8.10 -41.26
N ASP A 174 -0.30 7.16 -40.61
CA ASP A 174 0.02 5.88 -41.23
C ASP A 174 -1.26 5.05 -41.43
N PRO A 175 -1.35 4.25 -42.52
CA PRO A 175 -2.44 3.31 -42.72
C PRO A 175 -2.64 2.37 -41.51
N ASP A 176 -3.88 2.00 -41.21
CA ASP A 176 -4.20 1.17 -40.03
C ASP A 176 -3.41 -0.16 -39.99
N GLU A 177 -3.14 -0.78 -41.16
CA GLU A 177 -2.36 -2.01 -41.24
C GLU A 177 -0.89 -1.84 -40.81
N THR A 178 -0.32 -0.65 -41.02
CA THR A 178 1.08 -0.31 -40.78
C THR A 178 1.31 0.57 -39.56
N ARG A 179 0.23 1.11 -38.96
CA ARG A 179 0.29 1.87 -37.71
C ARG A 179 0.70 0.94 -36.55
N PRO A 180 1.67 1.35 -35.70
CA PRO A 180 2.13 0.54 -34.57
C PRO A 180 1.12 0.52 -33.40
N GLU A 181 0.92 -0.65 -32.81
CA GLU A 181 0.06 -0.83 -31.64
C GLU A 181 0.87 -0.85 -30.33
N LEU A 182 0.88 0.27 -29.63
CA LEU A 182 1.62 0.44 -28.37
C LEU A 182 0.75 0.37 -27.10
N ASN A 183 -0.49 -0.13 -27.22
CA ASN A 183 -1.46 -0.15 -26.11
C ASN A 183 -0.95 -0.93 -24.89
N THR A 184 -0.23 -2.03 -25.10
CA THR A 184 0.37 -2.85 -24.04
C THR A 184 1.42 -2.07 -23.25
N LEU A 185 2.24 -1.27 -23.95
CA LEU A 185 3.22 -0.38 -23.31
C LEU A 185 2.52 0.72 -22.51
N TYR A 186 1.50 1.35 -23.09
CA TYR A 186 0.73 2.40 -22.41
C TYR A 186 0.08 1.88 -21.12
N GLY A 187 -0.56 0.71 -21.17
CA GLY A 187 -1.17 0.08 -20.00
C GLY A 187 -0.16 -0.34 -18.94
N ALA A 188 1.03 -0.82 -19.34
CA ALA A 188 2.09 -1.16 -18.40
C ALA A 188 2.61 0.09 -17.66
N LEU A 189 2.85 1.20 -18.36
CA LEU A 189 3.28 2.46 -17.77
C LEU A 189 2.19 3.07 -16.86
N GLU A 190 0.93 3.02 -17.28
CA GLU A 190 -0.20 3.50 -16.48
C GLU A 190 -0.33 2.70 -15.17
N SER A 191 -0.27 1.36 -15.27
CA SER A 191 -0.35 0.48 -14.10
C SER A 191 0.79 0.76 -13.10
N ARG A 192 2.01 1.00 -13.61
CA ARG A 192 3.17 1.36 -12.78
C ARG A 192 2.97 2.70 -12.08
N LEU A 193 2.54 3.73 -12.81
CA LEU A 193 2.29 5.06 -12.25
C LEU A 193 1.22 5.02 -11.15
N GLN A 194 0.17 4.23 -11.35
CA GLN A 194 -0.88 4.01 -10.35
C GLN A 194 -0.36 3.25 -9.12
N LYS A 195 0.48 2.22 -9.31
CA LYS A 195 1.10 1.44 -8.21
C LYS A 195 2.11 2.24 -7.39
N ALA A 196 2.74 3.26 -7.97
CA ALA A 196 3.69 4.12 -7.27
C ALA A 196 3.03 5.14 -6.32
N GLY A 197 1.70 5.25 -6.31
CA GLY A 197 0.94 6.23 -5.52
C GLY A 197 0.54 7.49 -6.29
N GLY A 198 0.66 7.47 -7.63
CA GLY A 198 0.39 8.62 -8.50
C GLY A 198 1.56 9.59 -8.62
N VAL A 199 1.40 10.60 -9.47
CA VAL A 199 2.45 11.59 -9.80
C VAL A 199 2.96 12.42 -8.62
N ASP A 200 2.24 12.47 -7.49
CA ASP A 200 2.62 13.30 -6.34
C ASP A 200 3.36 12.51 -5.23
N ALA A 201 3.67 11.23 -5.46
CA ALA A 201 4.39 10.41 -4.49
C ALA A 201 5.87 10.79 -4.43
N VAL A 202 6.30 11.36 -3.30
CA VAL A 202 7.71 11.75 -3.03
C VAL A 202 8.61 10.53 -2.81
N VAL A 203 8.01 9.41 -2.36
CA VAL A 203 8.69 8.13 -2.13
C VAL A 203 7.83 6.99 -2.71
N PRO A 204 8.42 6.04 -3.46
CA PRO A 204 7.68 4.91 -4.02
C PRO A 204 6.97 4.09 -2.94
N GLN A 205 5.65 3.89 -3.10
CA GLN A 205 4.86 3.11 -2.14
C GLN A 205 5.16 1.61 -2.22
N ASN A 206 5.61 1.12 -3.38
CA ASN A 206 5.87 -0.29 -3.66
C ASN A 206 7.32 -0.47 -4.15
N ALA A 207 8.32 -0.35 -3.27
CA ALA A 207 9.69 -0.69 -3.62
C ALA A 207 9.90 -2.22 -3.52
N SER A 208 9.85 -2.90 -4.66
CA SER A 208 10.34 -4.28 -4.78
C SER A 208 11.85 -4.31 -4.52
N THR A 209 12.33 -5.17 -3.62
CA THR A 209 13.75 -5.53 -3.56
C THR A 209 14.12 -6.32 -4.81
N SER A 210 14.65 -5.64 -5.82
CA SER A 210 15.57 -6.25 -6.76
C SER A 210 16.96 -6.05 -6.16
N GLU A 211 17.49 -7.06 -5.48
CA GLU A 211 18.92 -7.13 -5.17
C GLU A 211 19.67 -7.14 -6.50
N THR A 212 20.17 -5.97 -6.92
CA THR A 212 21.23 -5.92 -7.92
C THR A 212 22.47 -6.47 -7.21
N PRO A 213 23.18 -7.48 -7.76
CA PRO A 213 24.42 -7.93 -7.15
C PRO A 213 25.43 -6.78 -7.25
N LEU A 214 25.73 -6.17 -6.11
CA LEU A 214 26.77 -5.17 -5.96
C LEU A 214 28.11 -5.85 -6.31
N VAL A 215 28.63 -5.56 -7.50
CA VAL A 215 30.03 -5.83 -7.83
C VAL A 215 30.85 -4.90 -6.96
N VAL A 216 31.48 -5.47 -5.93
CA VAL A 216 32.37 -4.75 -5.01
C VAL A 216 33.65 -4.40 -5.76
N SER A 217 33.71 -3.17 -6.28
CA SER A 217 34.97 -2.54 -6.66
C SER A 217 35.47 -1.74 -5.46
N GLN A 218 36.53 -2.25 -4.81
CA GLN A 218 37.23 -1.56 -3.73
C GLN A 218 38.05 -0.40 -4.28
N SER A 219 37.62 0.84 -4.03
CA SER A 219 38.49 2.01 -3.88
C SER A 219 37.75 3.21 -3.28
N ASP A 220 38.25 3.66 -2.13
CA ASP A 220 38.32 5.03 -1.58
C ASP A 220 37.07 5.92 -1.42
N VAL A 221 36.90 6.37 -0.16
CA VAL A 221 36.06 7.47 0.37
C VAL A 221 34.56 7.33 0.08
N PRO A 222 33.67 7.33 1.11
CA PRO A 222 32.24 7.34 0.86
C PRO A 222 31.84 8.71 0.29
N ALA A 223 31.87 8.84 -1.03
CA ALA A 223 31.15 9.89 -1.71
C ALA A 223 29.66 9.60 -1.45
N ILE A 224 29.03 10.43 -0.60
CA ILE A 224 27.57 10.47 -0.53
C ILE A 224 27.11 10.88 -1.93
N GLY A 225 26.74 9.89 -2.74
CA GLY A 225 26.18 10.11 -4.07
C GLY A 225 24.99 11.05 -3.93
N ARG A 226 24.88 12.01 -4.86
CA ARG A 226 23.73 12.91 -4.90
C ARG A 226 22.47 12.04 -4.95
N ILE A 227 21.57 12.20 -4.00
CA ILE A 227 20.30 11.46 -3.96
C ILE A 227 19.48 11.84 -5.20
N THR A 228 19.28 10.88 -6.11
CA THR A 228 18.56 11.11 -7.38
C THR A 228 17.17 10.48 -7.41
N SER A 229 16.85 9.54 -6.51
CA SER A 229 15.54 8.88 -6.45
C SER A 229 15.09 8.55 -5.02
N GLY A 230 13.81 8.19 -4.86
CA GLY A 230 13.26 7.74 -3.58
C GLY A 230 13.78 6.39 -3.11
N GLN A 231 14.07 5.44 -4.02
CA GLN A 231 14.78 4.22 -3.62
C GLN A 231 16.24 4.48 -3.25
N ASP A 232 16.94 5.40 -3.92
CA ASP A 232 18.30 5.79 -3.53
C ASP A 232 18.29 6.40 -2.12
N LEU A 233 17.32 7.28 -1.84
CA LEU A 233 17.07 7.80 -0.49
C LEU A 233 16.84 6.66 0.52
N LEU A 234 15.97 5.69 0.22
CA LEU A 234 15.69 4.56 1.12
C LEU A 234 16.86 3.56 1.21
N ALA A 235 17.68 3.41 0.18
CA ALA A 235 18.86 2.55 0.17
C ALA A 235 19.97 3.18 1.03
N GLN A 236 20.30 4.45 0.81
CA GLN A 236 21.23 5.19 1.66
C GLN A 236 20.72 5.29 3.10
N ALA A 237 19.42 5.52 3.29
CA ALA A 237 18.82 5.51 4.63
C ALA A 237 18.97 4.14 5.31
N ARG A 238 18.84 3.02 4.59
CA ARG A 238 19.09 1.69 5.16
C ARG A 238 20.52 1.55 5.66
N THR A 239 21.51 1.96 4.87
CA THR A 239 22.92 1.97 5.30
C THR A 239 23.15 2.87 6.52
N LEU A 240 22.50 4.04 6.57
CA LEU A 240 22.57 4.93 7.74
C LEU A 240 21.88 4.31 8.97
N THR A 241 20.72 3.68 8.80
CA THR A 241 20.02 3.01 9.90
C THR A 241 20.78 1.80 10.42
N GLU A 242 21.49 1.06 9.57
CA GLU A 242 22.38 -0.04 9.99
C GLU A 242 23.50 0.49 10.89
N TYR A 243 24.18 1.55 10.46
CA TYR A 243 25.20 2.21 11.30
C TYR A 243 24.63 2.72 12.63
N LEU A 244 23.46 3.36 12.62
CA LEU A 244 22.79 3.84 13.82
C LEU A 244 22.44 2.69 14.77
N ARG A 245 21.99 1.54 14.26
CA ARG A 245 21.68 0.35 15.08
C ARG A 245 22.91 -0.26 15.75
N GLU A 246 24.10 -0.10 15.15
CA GLU A 246 25.36 -0.54 15.75
C GLU A 246 25.82 0.38 16.91
N GLN A 247 25.25 1.57 17.05
CA GLN A 247 25.56 2.50 18.14
C GLN A 247 24.79 2.14 19.43
N PRO A 248 25.35 2.42 20.62
CA PRO A 248 24.64 2.24 21.88
C PRO A 248 23.36 3.08 21.91
N ASP A 249 22.24 2.46 22.29
CA ASP A 249 20.90 3.06 22.32
C ASP A 249 20.44 3.69 20.98
N GLY A 250 21.05 3.27 19.86
CA GLY A 250 20.80 3.86 18.55
C GLY A 250 19.54 3.39 17.83
N TRP A 251 18.83 2.40 18.40
CA TRP A 251 17.63 1.80 17.79
C TRP A 251 16.54 2.85 17.49
N LEU A 252 16.22 3.72 18.46
CA LEU A 252 15.17 4.73 18.28
C LEU A 252 15.51 5.69 17.12
N SER A 253 16.76 6.12 17.04
CA SER A 253 17.23 7.02 15.98
C SER A 253 17.15 6.35 14.60
N ALA A 254 17.54 5.08 14.51
CA ALA A 254 17.42 4.29 13.29
C ALA A 254 15.94 4.11 12.88
N HIS A 255 15.08 3.76 13.84
CA HIS A 255 13.65 3.58 13.60
C HIS A 255 12.98 4.88 13.13
N HIS A 256 13.24 6.00 13.80
CA HIS A 256 12.68 7.31 13.44
C HIS A 256 13.16 7.79 12.07
N LEU A 257 14.43 7.57 11.72
CA LEU A 257 14.93 7.92 10.38
C LEU A 257 14.12 7.20 9.30
N MET A 258 13.87 5.90 9.48
CA MET A 258 13.07 5.13 8.53
C MET A 258 11.59 5.55 8.56
N LYS A 259 11.04 5.82 9.75
CA LYS A 259 9.66 6.25 9.94
C LYS A 259 9.41 7.60 9.29
N SER A 260 10.27 8.60 9.47
CA SER A 260 10.09 9.91 8.85
C SER A 260 10.12 9.81 7.33
N LEU A 261 11.05 9.02 6.78
CA LEU A 261 11.17 8.84 5.33
C LEU A 261 9.96 8.12 4.72
N ARG A 262 9.27 7.27 5.47
CA ARG A 262 8.16 6.46 4.98
C ARG A 262 6.78 6.99 5.33
N HIS A 263 6.60 7.60 6.51
CA HIS A 263 5.32 8.10 7.00
C HIS A 263 5.14 9.59 6.74
N ASP A 264 6.17 10.42 6.93
CA ASP A 264 6.05 11.88 6.73
C ASP A 264 6.02 12.27 5.25
N THR A 265 6.52 11.39 4.38
CA THR A 265 6.44 11.56 2.92
C THR A 265 5.08 11.16 2.35
N LEU A 266 4.23 10.45 3.11
CA LEU A 266 2.84 10.18 2.73
C LEU A 266 2.00 11.45 2.89
N ARG A 267 1.46 11.99 1.80
CA ARG A 267 0.64 13.22 1.87
C ARG A 267 -0.86 12.98 1.83
N ALA A 268 -1.28 11.83 1.35
CA ALA A 268 -2.68 11.44 1.23
C ALA A 268 -2.84 9.95 1.54
N ILE A 269 -4.05 9.57 1.94
CA ILE A 269 -4.41 8.16 2.10
C ILE A 269 -4.40 7.46 0.72
N PRO A 270 -3.96 6.19 0.62
CA PRO A 270 -4.04 5.43 -0.62
C PRO A 270 -5.50 5.31 -1.08
N ALA A 271 -5.77 5.53 -2.37
CA ALA A 271 -7.12 5.51 -2.92
C ALA A 271 -7.77 4.11 -2.78
N PRO A 272 -8.86 3.98 -1.99
CA PRO A 272 -9.54 2.70 -1.82
C PRO A 272 -10.55 2.43 -2.94
N ASP A 273 -10.89 1.14 -3.14
CA ASP A 273 -12.05 0.70 -3.89
C ASP A 273 -13.35 0.87 -3.08
N ALA A 274 -14.49 0.50 -3.67
CA ALA A 274 -15.80 0.59 -3.03
C ALA A 274 -15.96 -0.27 -1.75
N GLN A 275 -14.99 -1.15 -1.46
CA GLN A 275 -14.93 -2.02 -0.30
C GLN A 275 -13.79 -1.65 0.66
N GLY A 276 -13.12 -0.50 0.46
CA GLY A 276 -12.02 -0.04 1.33
C GLY A 276 -10.65 -0.66 1.01
N ARG A 277 -10.53 -1.46 -0.07
CA ARG A 277 -9.28 -2.12 -0.46
C ARG A 277 -8.44 -1.24 -1.37
N THR A 278 -7.15 -1.26 -1.14
CA THR A 278 -6.16 -0.53 -1.91
C THR A 278 -5.52 -1.44 -2.96
N ARG A 279 -4.76 -0.86 -3.89
CA ARG A 279 -3.97 -1.64 -4.87
C ARG A 279 -2.58 -2.03 -4.35
N ILE A 280 -2.38 -1.92 -3.05
CA ILE A 280 -1.09 -2.17 -2.40
C ILE A 280 -1.02 -3.65 -2.04
N GLU A 281 0.09 -4.29 -2.39
CA GLU A 281 0.29 -5.71 -2.09
C GLU A 281 0.39 -5.95 -0.58
N PRO A 282 -0.25 -7.01 -0.07
CA PRO A 282 -0.24 -7.32 1.34
C PRO A 282 1.15 -7.78 1.83
N PRO A 283 1.42 -7.66 3.14
CA PRO A 283 2.56 -8.30 3.76
C PRO A 283 2.54 -9.80 3.51
N ARG A 284 3.73 -10.37 3.28
CA ARG A 284 3.84 -11.80 2.96
C ARG A 284 3.31 -12.66 4.12
N ALA A 285 2.63 -13.76 3.79
CA ALA A 285 1.97 -14.61 4.79
C ALA A 285 2.96 -15.26 5.78
N ASP A 286 4.18 -15.55 5.34
CA ASP A 286 5.28 -16.05 6.18
C ASP A 286 5.72 -14.99 7.22
N GLN A 287 5.85 -13.73 6.83
CA GLN A 287 6.19 -12.62 7.74
C GLN A 287 5.09 -12.43 8.80
N ARG A 288 3.82 -12.48 8.40
CA ARG A 288 2.67 -12.42 9.31
C ARG A 288 2.68 -13.58 10.31
N ALA A 289 2.93 -14.80 9.83
CA ALA A 289 3.00 -15.97 10.69
C ALA A 289 4.19 -15.93 11.66
N LEU A 290 5.34 -15.41 11.22
CA LEU A 290 6.54 -15.26 12.04
C LEU A 290 6.30 -14.32 13.23
N LEU A 291 5.76 -13.12 12.99
CA LEU A 291 5.49 -12.15 14.07
C LEU A 291 4.48 -12.68 15.09
N LYS A 292 3.40 -13.33 14.63
CA LYS A 292 2.44 -14.01 15.51
C LYS A 292 3.11 -15.10 16.36
N ARG A 293 4.00 -15.90 15.76
CA ARG A 293 4.75 -16.94 16.47
C ARG A 293 5.68 -16.33 17.53
N LEU A 294 6.43 -15.28 17.20
CA LEU A 294 7.32 -14.60 18.15
C LEU A 294 6.55 -14.00 19.33
N TYR A 295 5.35 -13.49 19.08
CA TYR A 295 4.45 -13.00 20.13
C TYR A 295 3.99 -14.10 21.08
N LEU A 296 3.53 -15.23 20.55
CA LEU A 296 3.14 -16.38 21.36
C LEU A 296 4.33 -16.96 22.16
N GLN A 297 5.53 -16.88 21.62
CA GLN A 297 6.77 -17.31 22.28
C GLN A 297 7.31 -16.29 23.28
N GLN A 298 6.72 -15.09 23.36
CA GLN A 298 7.20 -13.97 24.19
C GLN A 298 8.66 -13.58 23.89
N ASN A 299 9.11 -13.77 22.64
CA ASN A 299 10.45 -13.38 22.22
C ASN A 299 10.43 -11.92 21.73
N TRP A 300 10.46 -10.99 22.68
CA TRP A 300 10.29 -9.55 22.42
C TRP A 300 11.45 -8.93 21.63
N ALA A 301 12.69 -9.36 21.88
CA ALA A 301 13.87 -8.83 21.18
C ALA A 301 13.83 -9.16 19.68
N GLU A 302 13.63 -10.44 19.33
CA GLU A 302 13.56 -10.86 17.93
C GLU A 302 12.32 -10.28 17.23
N MET A 303 11.21 -10.12 17.97
CA MET A 303 10.01 -9.46 17.44
C MET A 303 10.28 -8.01 17.06
N LEU A 304 10.94 -7.24 17.95
CA LEU A 304 11.26 -5.83 17.71
C LEU A 304 12.13 -5.67 16.46
N GLU A 305 13.20 -6.46 16.35
CA GLU A 305 14.08 -6.45 15.18
C GLU A 305 13.36 -6.87 13.90
N THR A 306 12.54 -7.93 13.96
CA THR A 306 11.79 -8.45 12.81
C THR A 306 10.75 -7.43 12.34
N ALA A 307 10.01 -6.81 13.26
CA ALA A 307 8.99 -5.83 12.92
C ALA A 307 9.61 -4.56 12.31
N ASP A 308 10.70 -4.05 12.90
CA ASP A 308 11.41 -2.87 12.40
C ASP A 308 12.09 -3.13 11.03
N SER A 309 12.71 -4.31 10.86
CA SER A 309 13.25 -4.74 9.56
C SER A 309 12.14 -4.86 8.50
N THR A 310 10.99 -5.43 8.87
CA THR A 310 9.84 -5.59 7.96
C THR A 310 9.27 -4.23 7.57
N PHE A 311 9.16 -3.29 8.51
CA PHE A 311 8.71 -1.91 8.30
C PHE A 311 9.57 -1.18 7.26
N SER A 312 10.89 -1.40 7.29
CA SER A 312 11.84 -0.77 6.35
C SER A 312 11.74 -1.28 4.90
N ARG A 313 10.93 -2.31 4.63
CA ARG A 313 10.88 -3.03 3.34
C ARG A 313 9.50 -2.97 2.69
N GLY A 314 9.47 -2.88 1.36
CA GLY A 314 8.23 -2.90 0.59
C GLY A 314 7.24 -1.81 1.00
N ALA A 315 5.96 -2.12 0.88
CA ALA A 315 4.84 -1.27 1.31
C ALA A 315 4.40 -1.51 2.77
N ASN A 316 5.22 -2.23 3.54
CA ASN A 316 4.88 -2.66 4.90
C ASN A 316 4.78 -1.50 5.90
N HIS A 317 5.20 -0.28 5.54
CA HIS A 317 5.00 0.90 6.37
C HIS A 317 3.53 1.25 6.59
N LEU A 318 2.65 0.78 5.71
CA LEU A 318 1.19 0.93 5.85
C LEU A 318 0.56 -0.20 6.68
N TRP A 319 1.34 -1.23 7.05
CA TRP A 319 0.89 -2.29 7.92
C TRP A 319 1.01 -1.83 9.38
N LEU A 320 -0.08 -1.28 9.92
CA LEU A 320 -0.13 -0.66 11.24
C LEU A 320 0.08 -1.68 12.38
N ASP A 321 -0.24 -2.96 12.17
CA ASP A 321 0.05 -4.01 13.16
C ASP A 321 1.54 -4.05 13.52
N LEU A 322 2.45 -3.67 12.61
CA LEU A 322 3.88 -3.58 12.94
C LEU A 322 4.14 -2.59 14.08
N GLN A 323 3.45 -1.45 14.10
CA GLN A 323 3.59 -0.47 15.19
C GLN A 323 3.08 -1.05 16.51
N TRP A 324 1.99 -1.84 16.46
CA TRP A 324 1.49 -2.56 17.62
C TRP A 324 2.50 -3.61 18.13
N TYR A 325 3.08 -4.43 17.25
CA TYR A 325 4.11 -5.41 17.66
C TYR A 325 5.34 -4.73 18.26
N ILE A 326 5.82 -3.62 17.67
CA ILE A 326 6.92 -2.83 18.20
C ILE A 326 6.57 -2.28 19.59
N HIS A 327 5.39 -1.68 19.73
CA HIS A 327 4.90 -1.16 21.01
C HIS A 327 4.85 -2.26 22.08
N GLN A 328 4.23 -3.41 21.78
CA GLN A 328 4.14 -4.53 22.71
C GLN A 328 5.52 -5.06 23.09
N ALA A 329 6.44 -5.22 22.14
CA ALA A 329 7.79 -5.68 22.41
C ALA A 329 8.54 -4.71 23.36
N LEU A 330 8.39 -3.39 23.16
CA LEU A 330 9.01 -2.38 24.01
C LEU A 330 8.43 -2.36 25.42
N THR A 331 7.10 -2.34 25.56
CA THR A 331 6.41 -2.39 26.87
C THR A 331 6.78 -3.66 27.63
N LYS A 332 6.76 -4.83 26.99
CA LYS A 332 7.09 -6.11 27.63
C LYS A 332 8.58 -6.27 27.95
N SER A 333 9.45 -5.50 27.29
CA SER A 333 10.88 -5.40 27.60
C SER A 333 11.19 -4.34 28.66
N GLY A 334 10.17 -3.66 29.22
CA GLY A 334 10.33 -2.61 30.24
C GLY A 334 10.83 -1.28 29.70
N GLN A 335 10.70 -1.03 28.38
CA GLN A 335 11.11 0.21 27.72
C GLN A 335 9.88 1.10 27.45
N ASP A 336 9.12 1.42 28.49
CA ASP A 336 7.82 2.10 28.39
C ASP A 336 7.92 3.47 27.72
N THR A 337 8.95 4.25 28.05
CA THR A 337 9.22 5.55 27.39
C THR A 337 9.37 5.44 25.87
N LEU A 338 9.97 4.36 25.37
CA LEU A 338 10.08 4.16 23.92
C LEU A 338 8.73 3.74 23.33
N ALA A 339 7.96 2.89 24.04
CA ALA A 339 6.63 2.49 23.62
C ALA A 339 5.69 3.71 23.48
N ASP A 340 5.73 4.63 24.44
CA ASP A 340 4.96 5.89 24.42
C ASP A 340 5.31 6.76 23.21
N ILE A 341 6.60 6.83 22.84
CA ILE A 341 7.05 7.56 21.65
C ILE A 341 6.46 6.93 20.37
N ILE A 342 6.48 5.59 20.25
CA ILE A 342 5.90 4.89 19.10
C ILE A 342 4.40 5.16 18.99
N ALA A 343 3.68 5.16 20.11
CA ALA A 343 2.26 5.50 20.14
C ALA A 343 2.03 6.97 19.73
N ALA A 344 2.82 7.91 20.24
CA ALA A 344 2.72 9.32 19.88
C ALA A 344 2.99 9.58 18.39
N ASP A 345 3.97 8.90 17.79
CA ASP A 345 4.25 8.98 16.36
C ASP A 345 3.06 8.50 15.53
N LEU A 346 2.48 7.36 15.91
CA LEU A 346 1.32 6.80 15.23
C LEU A 346 0.11 7.72 15.36
N LYS A 347 -0.09 8.36 16.52
CA LYS A 347 -1.12 9.40 16.72
C LYS A 347 -0.91 10.54 15.74
N GLY A 348 0.32 11.03 15.58
CA GLY A 348 0.66 12.09 14.64
C GLY A 348 0.30 11.73 13.19
N LEU A 349 0.64 10.51 12.76
CA LEU A 349 0.29 9.99 11.44
C LEU A 349 -1.22 9.93 11.22
N LEU A 350 -1.96 9.31 12.12
CA LEU A 350 -3.41 9.10 11.99
C LEU A 350 -4.21 10.40 12.13
N THR A 351 -3.71 11.36 12.91
CA THR A 351 -4.30 12.71 12.97
C THR A 351 -4.15 13.44 11.62
N ARG A 352 -3.02 13.24 10.93
CA ARG A 352 -2.75 13.87 9.63
C ARG A 352 -3.45 13.15 8.46
N LEU A 353 -3.57 11.84 8.53
CA LEU A 353 -4.14 10.97 7.49
C LEU A 353 -5.31 10.15 8.07
N ALA A 354 -6.38 10.84 8.49
CA ALA A 354 -7.55 10.21 9.10
C ALA A 354 -8.22 9.18 8.18
N GLY A 355 -8.59 8.03 8.74
CA GLY A 355 -9.21 6.92 8.02
C GLY A 355 -8.23 5.92 7.41
N LEU A 356 -6.91 6.18 7.51
CA LEU A 356 -5.87 5.24 7.07
C LEU A 356 -6.00 3.88 7.78
N GLU A 357 -6.36 3.89 9.06
CA GLU A 357 -6.56 2.72 9.92
C GLU A 357 -7.73 1.82 9.49
N THR A 358 -8.64 2.33 8.65
CA THR A 358 -9.81 1.59 8.14
C THR A 358 -9.60 0.95 6.77
N LEU A 359 -8.45 1.18 6.14
CA LEU A 359 -8.14 0.68 4.81
C LEU A 359 -7.62 -0.77 4.84
N ALA A 360 -7.65 -1.42 3.68
CA ALA A 360 -7.13 -2.77 3.47
C ALA A 360 -6.17 -2.87 2.28
N PHE A 361 -5.31 -3.88 2.27
CA PHE A 361 -4.48 -4.28 1.13
C PHE A 361 -5.31 -4.87 -0.01
N SER A 362 -4.66 -5.18 -1.14
CA SER A 362 -5.29 -5.71 -2.36
C SER A 362 -6.02 -7.04 -2.15
N ASP A 363 -5.56 -7.87 -1.20
CA ASP A 363 -6.18 -9.15 -0.84
C ASP A 363 -7.32 -9.01 0.20
N GLY A 364 -7.59 -7.80 0.69
CA GLY A 364 -8.56 -7.53 1.74
C GLY A 364 -8.02 -7.66 3.17
N THR A 365 -6.74 -8.00 3.36
CA THR A 365 -6.09 -7.91 4.68
C THR A 365 -6.15 -6.46 5.16
N PRO A 366 -6.65 -6.17 6.37
CA PRO A 366 -6.72 -4.78 6.85
C PRO A 366 -5.32 -4.24 7.17
N PHE A 367 -5.16 -2.91 7.11
CA PHE A 367 -3.93 -2.24 7.55
C PHE A 367 -3.72 -2.37 9.06
N ALA A 368 -4.81 -2.33 9.83
CA ALA A 368 -4.85 -2.65 11.25
C ALA A 368 -5.85 -3.79 11.50
N ASP A 369 -5.40 -4.89 12.10
CA ASP A 369 -6.29 -5.95 12.57
C ASP A 369 -7.17 -5.47 13.74
N GLU A 370 -8.20 -6.23 14.12
CA GLU A 370 -9.16 -5.81 15.15
C GLU A 370 -8.48 -5.47 16.49
N VAL A 371 -7.40 -6.18 16.85
CA VAL A 371 -6.64 -5.94 18.08
C VAL A 371 -5.90 -4.61 17.99
N THR A 372 -5.21 -4.37 16.87
CA THR A 372 -4.46 -3.15 16.60
C THR A 372 -5.40 -1.94 16.52
N LEU A 373 -6.56 -2.11 15.88
CA LEU A 373 -7.55 -1.05 15.70
C LEU A 373 -8.18 -0.64 17.04
N ASN A 374 -8.48 -1.61 17.91
CA ASN A 374 -8.91 -1.33 19.29
C ASN A 374 -7.82 -0.61 20.09
N TRP A 375 -6.56 -1.04 20.00
CA TRP A 375 -5.43 -0.37 20.66
C TRP A 375 -5.26 1.07 20.16
N ILE A 376 -5.39 1.30 18.85
CA ILE A 376 -5.32 2.64 18.26
C ILE A 376 -6.42 3.53 18.85
N GLN A 377 -7.66 3.04 18.93
CA GLN A 377 -8.78 3.81 19.47
C GLN A 377 -8.59 4.15 20.95
N GLN A 378 -8.22 3.16 21.77
CA GLN A 378 -8.19 3.28 23.24
C GLN A 378 -6.91 3.92 23.80
N SER A 379 -5.78 3.78 23.11
CA SER A 379 -4.46 4.14 23.67
C SER A 379 -3.70 5.15 22.83
N VAL A 380 -3.98 5.26 21.53
CA VAL A 380 -3.26 6.17 20.63
C VAL A 380 -4.06 7.44 20.36
N LEU A 381 -5.35 7.30 20.03
CA LEU A 381 -6.23 8.43 19.69
C LEU A 381 -6.92 9.05 20.91
N ASP A 382 -7.14 8.28 21.99
CA ASP A 382 -7.70 8.82 23.22
C ASP A 382 -6.77 9.87 23.84
N THR A 383 -7.34 11.04 24.11
CA THR A 383 -6.62 12.23 24.54
C THR A 383 -6.86 12.46 26.02
N THR A 384 -6.16 11.71 26.86
CA THR A 384 -5.95 12.13 28.25
C THR A 384 -4.73 13.04 28.32
N GLY A 385 -4.94 14.33 28.08
CA GLY A 385 -3.94 15.35 28.44
C GLY A 385 -3.92 16.56 27.52
N GLY A 386 -4.54 17.66 27.98
CA GLY A 386 -4.30 18.96 27.39
C GLY A 386 -5.37 20.02 27.58
N TRP A 387 -5.92 20.21 28.79
CA TRP A 387 -6.29 21.54 29.29
C TRP A 387 -6.36 21.51 30.83
N ASP A 388 -5.34 22.13 31.44
CA ASP A 388 -5.51 22.83 32.71
C ASP A 388 -6.68 23.82 32.54
N ASN A 389 -7.79 23.53 33.20
CA ASN A 389 -8.63 24.59 33.73
C ASN A 389 -9.35 24.08 34.98
N ASP A 390 -9.02 24.73 36.09
CA ASP A 390 -9.66 24.64 37.39
C ASP A 390 -11.18 24.38 37.29
N THR A 391 -11.55 23.12 37.47
CA THR A 391 -12.86 22.78 38.01
C THR A 391 -12.60 21.72 39.07
N PRO A 392 -12.93 21.98 40.35
CA PRO A 392 -12.69 20.99 41.39
C PRO A 392 -13.49 19.75 41.02
N SER A 393 -12.78 18.68 40.67
CA SER A 393 -13.38 17.36 40.48
C SER A 393 -14.14 17.03 41.75
N ALA A 394 -15.46 16.93 41.63
CA ALA A 394 -16.25 16.21 42.61
C ALA A 394 -15.64 14.80 42.71
N PRO A 395 -15.48 14.25 43.92
CA PRO A 395 -14.87 12.95 44.08
C PRO A 395 -15.68 11.93 43.28
N ALA A 396 -15.04 11.30 42.29
CA ALA A 396 -15.61 10.19 41.55
C ALA A 396 -16.01 9.12 42.58
N THR A 397 -17.31 8.90 42.70
CA THR A 397 -17.88 7.81 43.49
C THR A 397 -17.37 6.49 42.93
N ALA A 398 -16.40 5.90 43.63
CA ALA A 398 -16.04 4.50 43.48
C ALA A 398 -17.31 3.64 43.67
N GLY A 399 -17.67 2.83 42.67
CA GLY A 399 -18.70 1.80 42.87
C GLY A 399 -19.36 1.17 41.64
N ASN A 400 -19.23 1.74 40.41
CA ASN A 400 -20.15 1.37 39.32
C ASN A 400 -19.53 0.85 38.00
N ASP A 401 -18.26 1.10 37.69
CA ASP A 401 -17.57 0.59 36.47
C ASP A 401 -16.79 -0.72 36.70
N ASP A 402 -16.80 -1.21 37.93
CA ASP A 402 -15.98 -2.32 38.41
C ASP A 402 -16.41 -3.69 37.84
N ILE A 403 -17.61 -3.80 37.25
CA ILE A 403 -18.13 -5.07 36.72
C ILE A 403 -17.77 -5.30 35.26
N LEU A 404 -17.91 -4.29 34.40
CA LEU A 404 -17.51 -4.43 32.99
C LEU A 404 -15.99 -4.53 32.85
N ALA A 405 -15.24 -3.95 33.79
CA ALA A 405 -13.78 -4.11 33.89
C ALA A 405 -13.33 -5.56 34.12
N LEU A 406 -14.23 -6.48 34.45
CA LEU A 406 -13.95 -7.91 34.65
C LEU A 406 -13.90 -8.71 33.36
N GLU A 407 -14.26 -8.10 32.22
CA GLU A 407 -14.31 -8.77 30.93
C GLU A 407 -12.97 -9.41 30.54
N PRO A 408 -11.80 -8.75 30.71
CA PRO A 408 -10.50 -9.35 30.40
C PRO A 408 -10.19 -10.59 31.25
N GLU A 409 -10.53 -10.55 32.54
CA GLU A 409 -10.33 -11.69 33.45
C GLU A 409 -11.23 -12.87 33.08
N ALA A 410 -12.48 -12.58 32.71
CA ALA A 410 -13.45 -13.60 32.34
C ALA A 410 -13.12 -14.24 30.98
N VAL A 411 -12.58 -13.46 30.04
CA VAL A 411 -12.04 -13.95 28.76
C VAL A 411 -10.80 -14.82 29.00
N ALA A 412 -9.85 -14.35 29.83
CA ALA A 412 -8.66 -15.13 30.17
C ALA A 412 -9.02 -16.49 30.80
N LEU A 413 -10.02 -16.52 31.68
CA LEU A 413 -10.51 -17.74 32.29
C LEU A 413 -11.26 -18.65 31.29
N ALA A 414 -12.00 -18.07 30.35
CA ALA A 414 -12.67 -18.82 29.29
C ALA A 414 -11.66 -19.44 28.31
N ASP A 415 -10.55 -18.76 28.03
CA ASP A 415 -9.45 -19.27 27.21
C ASP A 415 -8.68 -20.41 27.90
N SER A 416 -8.50 -20.34 29.22
CA SER A 416 -7.73 -21.35 29.96
C SER A 416 -8.56 -22.57 30.38
N GLU A 417 -9.78 -22.36 30.89
CA GLU A 417 -10.61 -23.41 31.53
C GLU A 417 -11.94 -23.65 30.80
N GLY A 418 -12.22 -22.89 29.75
CA GLY A 418 -13.42 -23.01 28.93
C GLY A 418 -14.57 -22.09 29.38
N PRO A 419 -15.56 -21.86 28.49
CA PRO A 419 -16.62 -20.89 28.72
C PRO A 419 -17.56 -21.24 29.88
N ASP A 420 -17.70 -22.52 30.26
CA ASP A 420 -18.50 -22.91 31.43
C ASP A 420 -17.84 -22.49 32.75
N ALA A 421 -16.52 -22.58 32.84
CA ALA A 421 -15.75 -22.17 34.02
C ALA A 421 -15.84 -20.65 34.22
N ALA A 422 -15.68 -19.87 33.15
CA ALA A 422 -15.84 -18.41 33.18
C ALA A 422 -17.26 -17.97 33.59
N LEU A 423 -18.29 -18.60 33.02
CA LEU A 423 -19.68 -18.30 33.39
C LEU A 423 -19.99 -18.68 34.85
N GLY A 424 -19.48 -19.82 35.32
CA GLY A 424 -19.62 -20.24 36.72
C GLY A 424 -18.89 -19.32 37.70
N TRP A 425 -17.70 -18.84 37.32
CA TRP A 425 -16.95 -17.86 38.10
C TRP A 425 -17.67 -16.52 38.21
N LEU A 426 -18.22 -16.00 37.10
CA LEU A 426 -19.03 -14.79 37.11
C LEU A 426 -20.28 -14.94 37.97
N GLN A 427 -20.96 -16.08 37.89
CA GLN A 427 -22.19 -16.34 38.64
C GLN A 427 -21.97 -16.45 40.15
N THR A 428 -20.79 -16.89 40.59
CA THR A 428 -20.46 -17.13 42.00
C THR A 428 -19.77 -15.94 42.68
N ARG A 429 -19.56 -14.82 41.97
CA ARG A 429 -18.91 -13.64 42.53
C ARG A 429 -19.73 -12.97 43.66
N PRO A 430 -19.14 -12.74 44.85
CA PRO A 430 -19.77 -11.98 45.91
C PRO A 430 -19.79 -10.47 45.60
N GLY A 431 -20.74 -9.73 46.16
CA GLY A 431 -20.78 -8.25 46.07
C GLY A 431 -21.80 -7.65 45.10
N MET A 432 -22.52 -8.49 44.33
CA MET A 432 -23.54 -8.07 43.35
C MET A 432 -24.88 -7.74 44.03
N THR A 433 -24.96 -6.62 44.73
CA THR A 433 -26.12 -6.29 45.57
C THR A 433 -27.20 -5.51 44.81
N THR A 434 -26.80 -4.62 43.92
CA THR A 434 -27.74 -3.75 43.17
C THR A 434 -28.29 -4.41 41.91
N ASP A 435 -29.47 -3.99 41.48
CA ASP A 435 -30.09 -4.55 40.27
C ASP A 435 -29.35 -4.15 38.98
N ARG A 436 -28.72 -2.96 38.97
CA ARG A 436 -27.80 -2.56 37.88
C ARG A 436 -26.57 -3.47 37.81
N GLN A 437 -25.93 -3.75 38.94
CA GLN A 437 -24.77 -4.66 38.98
C GLN A 437 -25.12 -6.07 38.48
N LYS A 438 -26.27 -6.59 38.90
CA LYS A 438 -26.79 -7.88 38.40
C LYS A 438 -27.08 -7.86 36.90
N TRP A 439 -27.56 -6.73 36.38
CA TRP A 439 -27.80 -6.55 34.95
C TRP A 439 -26.49 -6.54 34.15
N LEU A 440 -25.49 -5.76 34.60
CA LEU A 440 -24.16 -5.69 33.98
C LEU A 440 -23.41 -7.03 34.00
N LEU A 441 -23.51 -7.78 35.10
CA LEU A 441 -22.92 -9.12 35.18
C LEU A 441 -23.53 -10.06 34.14
N ARG A 442 -24.85 -10.04 33.98
CA ARG A 442 -25.54 -10.85 32.98
C ARG A 442 -25.22 -10.42 31.55
N LEU A 443 -25.02 -9.12 31.31
CA LEU A 443 -24.51 -8.61 30.04
C LEU A 443 -23.14 -9.22 29.72
N LEU A 444 -22.23 -9.20 30.69
CA LEU A 444 -20.88 -9.75 30.53
C LEU A 444 -20.89 -11.26 30.31
N MET A 445 -21.76 -12.01 31.00
CA MET A 445 -22.02 -13.42 30.71
C MET A 445 -22.52 -13.63 29.28
N GLY A 446 -23.39 -12.74 28.78
CA GLY A 446 -23.86 -12.74 27.40
C GLY A 446 -22.75 -12.50 26.38
N ARG A 447 -21.83 -11.54 26.64
CA ARG A 447 -20.67 -11.26 25.79
C ARG A 447 -19.77 -12.48 25.64
N ILE A 448 -19.45 -13.15 26.75
CA ILE A 448 -18.63 -14.37 26.75
C ILE A 448 -19.35 -15.52 26.04
N ALA A 449 -20.65 -15.70 26.31
CA ALA A 449 -21.42 -16.74 25.63
C ALA A 449 -21.46 -16.52 24.10
N GLU A 450 -21.58 -15.28 23.63
CA GLU A 450 -21.50 -14.94 22.21
C GLU A 450 -20.09 -15.22 21.65
N GLN A 451 -19.04 -14.74 22.31
CA GLN A 451 -17.65 -14.84 21.85
C GLN A 451 -17.17 -16.29 21.70
N TYR A 452 -17.55 -17.17 22.62
CA TYR A 452 -17.16 -18.59 22.60
C TYR A 452 -18.19 -19.50 21.92
N GLY A 453 -19.12 -18.95 21.14
CA GLY A 453 -20.02 -19.69 20.27
C GLY A 453 -21.20 -20.39 20.96
N LYS A 454 -21.51 -20.06 22.22
CA LYS A 454 -22.72 -20.52 22.95
C LYS A 454 -23.93 -19.67 22.57
N ASN A 455 -24.24 -19.65 21.28
CA ASN A 455 -25.22 -18.75 20.69
C ASN A 455 -26.63 -18.89 21.27
N ASP A 456 -27.10 -20.11 21.54
CA ASP A 456 -28.45 -20.31 22.12
C ASP A 456 -28.54 -19.75 23.55
N LEU A 457 -27.48 -19.88 24.35
CA LEU A 457 -27.41 -19.28 25.68
C LEU A 457 -27.37 -17.75 25.60
N ALA A 458 -26.55 -17.20 24.70
CA ALA A 458 -26.44 -15.77 24.49
C ALA A 458 -27.78 -15.15 24.03
N VAL A 459 -28.52 -15.80 23.13
CA VAL A 459 -29.86 -15.37 22.71
C VAL A 459 -30.80 -15.26 23.92
N HIS A 460 -30.83 -16.26 24.80
CA HIS A 460 -31.70 -16.22 25.98
C HIS A 460 -31.28 -15.15 26.99
N LEU A 461 -29.97 -14.93 27.18
CA LEU A 461 -29.45 -13.89 28.06
C LEU A 461 -29.79 -12.48 27.55
N PHE A 462 -29.57 -12.21 26.26
CA PHE A 462 -29.90 -10.89 25.69
C PHE A 462 -31.41 -10.64 25.60
N ALA A 463 -32.22 -11.69 25.38
CA ALA A 463 -33.68 -11.57 25.45
C ALA A 463 -34.15 -11.16 26.85
N GLU A 464 -33.63 -11.80 27.90
CA GLU A 464 -33.96 -11.46 29.28
C GLU A 464 -33.50 -10.04 29.65
N LEU A 465 -32.28 -9.66 29.25
CA LEU A 465 -31.72 -8.33 29.51
C LEU A 465 -32.56 -7.22 28.87
N GLY A 466 -33.05 -7.44 27.66
CA GLY A 466 -33.91 -6.50 26.94
C GLY A 466 -35.26 -6.27 27.61
N GLU A 467 -35.89 -7.33 28.15
CA GLU A 467 -37.15 -7.19 28.89
C GLU A 467 -36.94 -6.54 30.27
N ARG A 468 -35.92 -6.95 31.02
CA ARG A 468 -35.60 -6.36 32.34
C ARG A 468 -35.18 -4.90 32.25
N ALA A 469 -34.58 -4.48 31.15
CA ALA A 469 -34.21 -3.09 30.96
C ALA A 469 -35.41 -2.14 30.84
N ARG A 470 -36.57 -2.64 30.37
CA ARG A 470 -37.82 -1.87 30.36
C ARG A 470 -38.36 -1.62 31.78
N GLU A 471 -38.10 -2.55 32.70
CA GLU A 471 -38.52 -2.45 34.11
C GLU A 471 -37.65 -1.47 34.91
N VAL A 472 -36.37 -1.32 34.53
CA VAL A 472 -35.39 -0.48 35.24
C VAL A 472 -35.21 0.90 34.57
N THR A 473 -36.04 1.24 33.58
CA THR A 473 -35.94 2.49 32.77
C THR A 473 -34.55 2.71 32.17
N LEU A 474 -33.80 1.64 31.85
CA LEU A 474 -32.40 1.76 31.42
C LEU A 474 -32.24 2.59 30.14
N SER A 475 -33.28 2.62 29.30
CA SER A 475 -33.35 3.43 28.08
C SER A 475 -33.17 4.93 28.31
N ASP A 476 -33.51 5.43 29.52
CA ASP A 476 -33.42 6.85 29.87
C ASP A 476 -32.07 7.22 30.52
N TRP A 477 -31.28 6.23 30.95
CA TRP A 477 -30.06 6.44 31.73
C TRP A 477 -28.78 5.96 31.04
N GLU A 478 -28.83 4.84 30.31
CA GLU A 478 -27.68 4.26 29.58
C GLU A 478 -28.12 3.69 28.21
N PRO A 479 -28.51 4.56 27.25
CA PRO A 479 -29.03 4.13 25.95
C PRO A 479 -28.02 3.31 25.14
N GLU A 480 -26.71 3.51 25.37
CA GLU A 480 -25.64 2.81 24.66
C GLU A 480 -25.59 1.31 24.98
N LEU A 481 -25.75 0.94 26.26
CA LEU A 481 -25.80 -0.47 26.67
C LEU A 481 -27.07 -1.16 26.17
N MET A 482 -28.16 -0.41 26.08
CA MET A 482 -29.40 -0.90 25.48
C MET A 482 -29.28 -1.16 23.99
N PHE A 483 -28.62 -0.24 23.28
CA PHE A 483 -28.31 -0.42 21.87
C PHE A 483 -27.44 -1.66 21.65
N GLU A 484 -26.41 -1.86 22.48
CA GLU A 484 -25.55 -3.04 22.40
C GLU A 484 -26.32 -4.35 22.57
N VAL A 485 -27.14 -4.47 23.62
CA VAL A 485 -27.92 -5.69 23.89
C VAL A 485 -28.85 -6.01 22.74
N GLN A 486 -29.58 -5.02 22.22
CA GLN A 486 -30.51 -5.22 21.11
C GLN A 486 -29.80 -5.57 19.80
N ALA A 487 -28.65 -4.96 19.53
CA ALA A 487 -27.85 -5.23 18.33
C ALA A 487 -27.24 -6.64 18.35
N ARG A 488 -26.66 -7.06 19.48
CA ARG A 488 -26.13 -8.42 19.67
C ARG A 488 -27.24 -9.47 19.58
N HIS A 489 -28.40 -9.21 20.17
CA HIS A 489 -29.57 -10.10 20.07
C HIS A 489 -30.03 -10.23 18.60
N LEU A 490 -30.18 -9.11 17.88
CA LEU A 490 -30.59 -9.11 16.47
C LEU A 490 -29.61 -9.90 15.58
N LYS A 491 -28.30 -9.72 15.80
CA LYS A 491 -27.23 -10.46 15.10
C LYS A 491 -27.37 -11.97 15.29
N LEU A 492 -27.59 -12.43 16.53
CA LEU A 492 -27.75 -13.85 16.83
C LEU A 492 -29.04 -14.43 16.25
N LEU A 493 -30.14 -13.68 16.27
CA LEU A 493 -31.40 -14.11 15.63
C LEU A 493 -31.28 -14.22 14.11
N ARG A 494 -30.57 -13.29 13.45
CA ARG A 494 -30.26 -13.38 12.01
C ARG A 494 -29.46 -14.65 11.69
N LEU A 495 -28.46 -14.97 12.52
CA LEU A 495 -27.66 -16.18 12.37
C LEU A 495 -28.48 -17.46 12.55
N LYS A 496 -29.47 -17.45 13.45
CA LYS A 496 -30.41 -18.57 13.64
C LYS A 496 -31.44 -18.69 12.51
N ALA A 497 -31.98 -17.57 12.04
CA ALA A 497 -32.90 -17.51 10.91
C ALA A 497 -32.29 -18.00 9.59
N GLY A 498 -30.97 -17.91 9.43
CA GLY A 498 -30.24 -18.47 8.27
C GLY A 498 -30.19 -20.00 8.22
N ARG A 499 -30.58 -20.72 9.29
CA ARG A 499 -30.46 -22.19 9.38
C ARG A 499 -31.70 -22.95 8.90
N SER A 500 -32.89 -22.34 8.96
CA SER A 500 -34.16 -22.96 8.56
C SER A 500 -35.22 -21.93 8.20
N GLU A 501 -35.96 -22.18 7.12
CA GLU A 501 -37.01 -21.28 6.62
C GLU A 501 -38.22 -21.21 7.57
N ALA A 502 -38.50 -22.30 8.30
CA ALA A 502 -39.50 -22.30 9.37
C ALA A 502 -39.07 -21.49 10.60
N GLU A 503 -37.77 -21.49 10.93
CA GLU A 503 -37.22 -20.66 12.01
C GLU A 503 -37.18 -19.19 11.61
N LYS A 504 -36.85 -18.89 10.35
CA LYS A 504 -36.91 -17.53 9.78
C LYS A 504 -38.30 -16.93 9.96
N ALA A 505 -39.35 -17.63 9.52
CA ALA A 505 -40.73 -17.16 9.66
C ALA A 505 -41.14 -16.91 11.12
N ARG A 506 -40.64 -17.71 12.07
CA ARG A 506 -40.91 -17.53 13.51
C ARG A 506 -40.16 -16.35 14.12
N LEU A 507 -38.94 -16.07 13.66
CA LEU A 507 -38.04 -15.06 14.25
C LEU A 507 -38.18 -13.66 13.64
N THR A 508 -38.67 -13.54 12.40
CA THR A 508 -38.94 -12.26 11.73
C THR A 508 -39.68 -11.23 12.61
N PRO A 509 -40.81 -11.53 13.28
CA PRO A 509 -41.52 -10.51 14.07
C PRO A 509 -40.69 -9.99 15.26
N VAL A 510 -39.85 -10.84 15.85
CA VAL A 510 -38.95 -10.46 16.95
C VAL A 510 -37.79 -9.60 16.42
N MET A 511 -37.25 -9.94 15.26
CA MET A 511 -36.21 -9.16 14.59
C MET A 511 -36.69 -7.76 14.20
N ASP A 512 -37.91 -7.65 13.67
CA ASP A 512 -38.51 -6.36 13.30
C ASP A 512 -38.74 -5.48 14.54
N GLN A 513 -39.17 -6.08 15.66
CA GLN A 513 -39.34 -5.37 16.93
C GLN A 513 -38.00 -4.87 17.50
N LEU A 514 -36.94 -5.67 17.41
CA LEU A 514 -35.59 -5.27 17.85
C LEU A 514 -35.03 -4.14 16.96
N LEU A 515 -35.22 -4.22 15.65
CA LEU A 515 -34.78 -3.21 14.70
C LEU A 515 -35.52 -1.87 14.92
N ALA A 516 -36.83 -1.92 15.18
CA ALA A 516 -37.61 -0.74 15.58
C ALA A 516 -37.10 -0.14 16.91
N GLY A 517 -36.73 -1.00 17.87
CA GLY A 517 -36.11 -0.57 19.13
C GLY A 517 -34.77 0.14 18.94
N LEU A 518 -33.89 -0.41 18.09
CA LEU A 518 -32.59 0.18 17.77
C LEU A 518 -32.72 1.55 17.08
N ILE A 519 -33.67 1.68 16.15
CA ILE A 519 -33.97 2.96 15.47
C ILE A 519 -34.48 4.01 16.47
N ALA A 520 -35.29 3.60 17.46
CA ALA A 520 -35.80 4.50 18.47
C ALA A 520 -34.71 4.99 19.44
N VAL A 521 -33.67 4.20 19.68
CA VAL A 521 -32.53 4.56 20.54
C VAL A 521 -31.53 5.44 19.78
N ASP A 522 -31.09 5.02 18.59
CA ASP A 522 -30.16 5.79 17.76
C ASP A 522 -30.37 5.47 16.25
N PRO A 523 -31.07 6.35 15.51
CA PRO A 523 -31.35 6.12 14.10
C PRO A 523 -30.10 6.19 13.19
N ALA A 524 -29.08 6.95 13.58
CA ALA A 524 -27.85 7.08 12.80
C ALA A 524 -27.01 5.79 12.88
N ARG A 525 -26.87 5.24 14.09
CA ARG A 525 -26.16 3.98 14.32
C ARG A 525 -26.95 2.76 13.83
N ALA A 526 -28.28 2.80 13.90
CA ALA A 526 -29.15 1.74 13.39
C ALA A 526 -29.20 1.66 11.85
N ALA A 527 -28.89 2.74 11.13
CA ALA A 527 -28.92 2.77 9.65
C ALA A 527 -28.06 1.67 9.00
N VAL A 528 -26.92 1.33 9.60
CA VAL A 528 -26.01 0.26 9.15
C VAL A 528 -26.64 -1.14 9.28
N LEU A 529 -27.62 -1.30 10.18
CA LEU A 529 -28.26 -2.58 10.47
C LEU A 529 -29.53 -2.84 9.64
N CYS A 530 -30.03 -1.82 8.92
CA CYS A 530 -31.25 -1.87 8.10
C CYS A 530 -31.05 -2.43 6.67
N GLY A 531 -29.82 -2.84 6.32
CA GLY A 531 -29.46 -3.43 5.03
C GLY A 531 -29.61 -4.95 4.96
#